data_AF-A0A1Y3WSI7-F1
#
_entry.id   AF-A0A1Y3WSI7-F1
#
_cell.length_a   1.000
_cell.length_b   1.000
_cell.length_c   1.000
_cell.angle_alpha   90.00
_cell.angle_beta   90.00
_cell.angle_gamma   90.00
#
_symmetry.space_group_name_H-M   'P 1'
#
loop_
_entity.id
_entity.type
_entity.pdbx_description
1 polymer ?
#
loop_
_entity_poly.entity_id
_entity_poly.type
_entity_poly.pdbx_seq_one_letter_code
_entity_poly.pdbx_strand_id
1 'polypeptide(L)'
;MLDENPDDLSYLNKLIDPWLNLEKIERTTRGFANNIDLKLVRPSDNKSFSISLPDIAGEDYESIVNMNSDVIASWSDKPDALLLFINEWDNDVLKEQLGGDKQPADKNAEPPAFELKDISSTVQNVLLLKELHLLFPWKRLAIGLSSWDRYQDYYRTPIDMLKSRAPFLYNFVTHYFPNTYIFGVSAQGDEYNKENKNSLIEKTEKGTRAFIVDYEGKQSYDLTLPLNFLISD
;
A
#
# COMPACT_ATOMS: atom_id res chain seq x y z
N MET A 1 16.40 10.20 9.63
CA MET A 1 16.13 11.54 10.20
C MET A 1 15.89 12.50 9.06
N LEU A 2 15.11 13.57 9.25
CA LEU A 2 14.97 14.62 8.23
C LEU A 2 16.33 15.28 8.00
N ASP A 3 16.74 15.37 6.73
CA ASP A 3 17.94 16.09 6.30
C ASP A 3 17.66 17.60 6.25
N GLU A 4 16.50 17.93 5.68
CA GLU A 4 15.96 19.28 5.54
C GLU A 4 14.48 19.29 5.96
N ASN A 5 13.98 20.43 6.44
CA ASN A 5 12.55 20.59 6.68
C ASN A 5 11.81 20.57 5.32
N PRO A 6 10.73 19.81 5.17
CA PRO A 6 9.94 19.83 3.95
C PRO A 6 9.33 21.21 3.71
N ASP A 7 9.25 21.62 2.44
CA ASP A 7 8.70 22.93 2.05
C ASP A 7 7.23 23.09 2.44
N ASP A 8 6.46 21.99 2.44
CA ASP A 8 5.08 21.96 2.89
C ASP A 8 4.79 20.71 3.75
N LEU A 9 4.45 20.94 5.02
CA LEU A 9 3.99 19.93 5.97
C LEU A 9 2.48 20.01 6.24
N SER A 10 1.77 20.93 5.60
CA SER A 10 0.35 21.19 5.86
C SER A 10 -0.51 19.95 5.69
N TYR A 11 -0.18 19.11 4.71
CA TYR A 11 -0.86 17.84 4.49
C TYR A 11 -0.62 16.84 5.64
N LEU A 12 0.63 16.59 6.02
CA LEU A 12 0.95 15.70 7.15
C LEU A 12 0.31 16.19 8.45
N ASN A 13 0.33 17.49 8.69
CA ASN A 13 -0.27 18.10 9.87
C ASN A 13 -1.79 17.86 9.95
N LYS A 14 -2.50 17.79 8.81
CA LYS A 14 -3.93 17.44 8.78
C LYS A 14 -4.21 16.00 9.23
N LEU A 15 -3.22 15.10 9.14
CA LEU A 15 -3.36 13.70 9.53
C LEU A 15 -3.09 13.47 11.02
N ILE A 16 -2.39 14.38 11.69
CA ILE A 16 -1.96 14.24 13.09
C ILE A 16 -3.17 14.19 14.02
N ASP A 17 -4.02 15.21 13.99
CA ASP A 17 -5.14 15.33 14.93
C ASP A 17 -6.15 14.18 14.79
N PRO A 18 -6.60 13.79 13.58
CA PRO A 18 -7.49 12.65 13.42
C PRO A 18 -6.84 11.35 13.93
N TRP A 19 -5.55 11.13 13.67
CA TRP A 19 -4.87 9.93 14.12
C TRP A 19 -4.73 9.87 15.65
N LEU A 20 -4.43 11.00 16.31
CA LEU A 20 -4.38 11.11 17.77
C LEU A 20 -5.78 10.96 18.40
N ASN A 21 -6.81 11.50 17.77
CA ASN A 21 -8.19 11.47 18.27
C ASN A 21 -8.92 10.15 17.98
N LEU A 22 -8.29 9.23 17.25
CA LEU A 22 -8.87 7.96 16.77
C LEU A 22 -10.08 8.19 15.85
N GLU A 23 -9.98 9.20 15.00
CA GLU A 23 -11.00 9.58 14.03
C GLU A 23 -10.71 8.97 12.65
N LYS A 24 -11.78 8.67 11.90
CA LYS A 24 -11.63 8.23 10.52
C LYS A 24 -11.19 9.43 9.68
N ILE A 25 -10.09 9.23 8.95
CA ILE A 25 -9.58 10.21 7.99
C ILE A 25 -10.48 10.14 6.75
N GLU A 26 -10.88 11.30 6.22
CA GLU A 26 -11.64 11.36 4.97
C GLU A 26 -10.81 10.85 3.79
N ARG A 27 -11.46 10.25 2.79
CA ARG A 27 -10.77 9.75 1.59
C ARG A 27 -10.25 10.93 0.76
N THR A 28 -9.10 10.75 0.11
CA THR A 28 -8.53 11.73 -0.83
C THR A 28 -9.52 12.06 -1.95
N THR A 29 -9.74 13.36 -2.18
CA THR A 29 -10.62 13.87 -3.25
C THR A 29 -9.83 13.97 -4.56
N ARG A 30 -10.44 13.61 -5.69
CA ARG A 30 -9.80 13.65 -7.02
C ARG A 30 -9.17 15.02 -7.34
N GLY A 31 -8.04 15.00 -8.05
CA GLY A 31 -7.41 16.19 -8.64
C GLY A 31 -6.47 16.96 -7.71
N PHE A 32 -6.25 16.49 -6.48
CA PHE A 32 -5.23 17.01 -5.56
C PHE A 32 -4.12 15.98 -5.36
N ALA A 33 -3.08 16.03 -6.19
CA ALA A 33 -1.84 15.31 -5.91
C ALA A 33 -1.02 16.15 -4.91
N ASN A 34 -1.24 15.96 -3.61
CA ASN A 34 -0.28 16.46 -2.63
C ASN A 34 0.90 15.48 -2.63
N ASN A 35 1.94 15.81 -3.37
CA ASN A 35 3.19 15.07 -3.30
C ASN A 35 3.93 15.52 -2.05
N ILE A 36 4.09 14.61 -1.09
CA ILE A 36 4.94 14.85 0.08
C ILE A 36 6.33 14.36 -0.27
N ASP A 37 7.26 15.29 -0.42
CA ASP A 37 8.67 14.99 -0.65
C ASP A 37 9.46 15.21 0.65
N LEU A 38 10.03 14.14 1.19
CA LEU A 38 10.84 14.16 2.40
C LEU A 38 12.28 13.81 2.06
N LYS A 39 13.23 14.70 2.40
CA LYS A 39 14.66 14.38 2.35
C LYS A 39 15.10 13.81 3.70
N LEU A 40 15.68 12.62 3.68
CA LEU A 40 16.06 11.86 4.85
C LEU A 40 17.52 11.45 4.81
N VAL A 41 18.15 11.39 5.99
CA VAL A 41 19.47 10.78 6.21
C VAL A 41 19.33 9.55 7.10
N ARG A 42 19.95 8.45 6.71
CA ARG A 42 20.13 7.28 7.57
C ARG A 42 21.31 7.51 8.51
N PRO A 43 21.11 7.58 9.85
CA PRO A 43 22.18 7.94 10.78
C PRO A 43 23.34 6.93 10.87
N SER A 44 23.10 5.66 10.55
CA SER A 44 24.11 4.61 10.70
C SER A 44 25.29 4.75 9.73
N ASP A 45 25.07 5.33 8.56
CA ASP A 45 26.05 5.44 7.48
C ASP A 45 26.00 6.78 6.72
N ASN A 46 25.19 7.72 7.21
CA ASN A 46 25.03 9.06 6.65
C ASN A 46 24.57 9.07 5.18
N LYS A 47 23.83 8.04 4.74
CA LYS A 47 23.26 7.95 3.39
C LYS A 47 22.01 8.85 3.30
N SER A 48 22.02 9.83 2.41
CA SER A 48 20.86 10.68 2.11
C SER A 48 19.99 10.06 1.01
N PHE A 49 18.67 10.23 1.13
CA PHE A 49 17.68 9.78 0.15
C PHE A 49 16.41 10.64 0.24
N SER A 50 15.63 10.66 -0.84
CA SER A 50 14.30 11.28 -0.85
C SER A 50 13.21 10.21 -0.83
N ILE A 51 12.10 10.51 -0.15
CA ILE A 51 10.85 9.77 -0.25
C ILE A 51 9.83 10.70 -0.90
N SER A 52 9.22 10.24 -1.98
CA SER A 52 8.03 10.86 -2.54
C SER A 52 6.82 10.00 -2.21
N LEU A 53 5.80 10.59 -1.58
CA LEU A 53 4.53 9.96 -1.28
C LEU A 53 3.45 10.65 -2.14
N PRO A 54 3.18 10.16 -3.35
CA PRO A 54 2.13 10.72 -4.18
C PRO A 54 0.76 10.28 -3.62
N ASP A 55 -0.04 11.24 -3.14
CA ASP A 55 -1.43 10.99 -2.75
C ASP A 55 -2.32 10.91 -4.00
N ILE A 56 -2.45 9.70 -4.55
CA ILE A 56 -3.24 9.43 -5.76
C ILE A 56 -4.63 8.89 -5.41
N ALA A 57 -5.67 9.38 -6.09
CA ALA A 57 -6.99 8.80 -5.94
C ALA A 57 -7.04 7.42 -6.62
N GLY A 58 -7.91 6.53 -6.16
CA GLY A 58 -8.08 5.19 -6.74
C GLY A 58 -8.48 5.20 -8.23
N GLU A 59 -8.89 6.34 -8.77
CA GLU A 59 -9.22 6.50 -10.19
C GLU A 59 -8.03 6.99 -11.03
N ASP A 60 -7.09 7.71 -10.41
CA ASP A 60 -5.81 8.03 -11.03
C ASP A 60 -4.96 6.75 -11.22
N TYR A 61 -5.25 5.71 -10.42
CA TYR A 61 -4.75 4.35 -10.62
C TYR A 61 -5.12 3.79 -12.00
N GLU A 62 -6.37 3.95 -12.42
CA GLU A 62 -6.82 3.46 -13.74
C GLU A 62 -6.07 4.18 -14.85
N SER A 63 -5.81 5.48 -14.67
CA SER A 63 -5.03 6.29 -15.61
C SER A 63 -3.58 5.82 -15.73
N ILE A 64 -2.95 5.39 -14.62
CA ILE A 64 -1.59 4.83 -14.64
C ILE A 64 -1.56 3.51 -15.42
N VAL A 65 -2.50 2.61 -15.15
CA VAL A 65 -2.58 1.31 -15.85
C VAL A 65 -2.86 1.49 -17.35
N ASN A 66 -3.61 2.52 -17.72
CA ASN A 66 -3.88 2.89 -19.11
C ASN A 66 -2.74 3.71 -19.78
N MET A 67 -1.60 3.91 -19.11
CA MET A 67 -0.48 4.74 -19.56
C MET A 67 -0.86 6.19 -19.94
N ASN A 68 -1.94 6.71 -19.37
CA ASN A 68 -2.52 8.00 -19.75
C ASN A 68 -2.66 8.91 -18.53
N SER A 69 -1.56 9.10 -17.80
CA SER A 69 -1.58 9.82 -16.53
C SER A 69 -0.59 10.96 -16.50
N ASP A 70 -1.12 12.19 -16.52
CA ASP A 70 -0.38 13.42 -16.20
C ASP A 70 0.20 13.38 -14.77
N VAL A 71 -0.35 12.53 -13.89
CA VAL A 71 0.15 12.34 -12.52
C VAL A 71 1.58 11.78 -12.53
N ILE A 72 1.90 10.85 -13.44
CA ILE A 72 3.25 10.30 -13.57
C ILE A 72 4.24 11.38 -14.04
N ALA A 73 3.79 12.31 -14.89
CA ALA A 73 4.63 13.41 -15.36
C ALA A 73 5.01 14.40 -14.24
N SER A 74 4.26 14.40 -13.14
CA SER A 74 4.56 15.21 -11.95
C SER A 74 5.59 14.58 -11.00
N TRP A 75 6.01 13.33 -11.25
CA TRP A 75 6.99 12.66 -10.39
C TRP A 75 8.38 13.20 -10.73
N SER A 76 8.95 13.89 -9.75
CA SER A 76 10.08 14.82 -9.88
C SER A 76 11.39 14.15 -10.30
N ASP A 77 11.56 12.85 -10.02
CA ASP A 77 12.73 12.05 -10.39
C ASP A 77 12.34 10.58 -10.66
N LYS A 78 13.15 9.85 -11.44
CA LYS A 78 12.96 8.41 -11.62
C LYS A 78 13.32 7.68 -10.32
N PRO A 79 12.37 7.06 -9.59
CA PRO A 79 12.68 6.39 -8.35
C PRO A 79 13.54 5.14 -8.57
N ASP A 80 14.55 4.98 -7.73
CA ASP A 80 15.41 3.79 -7.71
C ASP A 80 14.82 2.63 -6.87
N ALA A 81 13.75 2.90 -6.13
CA ALA A 81 13.10 1.97 -5.22
C ALA A 81 11.59 2.24 -5.12
N LEU A 82 10.78 1.19 -4.91
CA LEU A 82 9.34 1.30 -4.74
C LEU A 82 8.89 0.73 -3.38
N LEU A 83 8.07 1.49 -2.66
CA LEU A 83 7.32 1.05 -1.48
C LEU A 83 5.83 1.05 -1.81
N LEU A 84 5.20 -0.12 -1.81
CA LEU A 84 3.78 -0.28 -2.11
C LEU A 84 3.02 -0.77 -0.88
N PHE A 85 1.88 -0.17 -0.57
CA PHE A 85 0.97 -0.65 0.47
C PHE A 85 -0.29 -1.25 -0.15
N ILE A 86 -0.66 -2.45 0.27
CA ILE A 86 -1.85 -3.17 -0.21
C ILE A 86 -2.79 -3.38 0.96
N ASN A 87 -4.03 -2.88 0.87
CA ASN A 87 -5.05 -2.98 1.91
C ASN A 87 -6.28 -3.79 1.49
N GLU A 88 -6.58 -3.81 0.19
CA GLU A 88 -7.74 -4.52 -0.34
C GLU A 88 -7.34 -5.91 -0.82
N TRP A 89 -8.15 -6.89 -0.41
CA TRP A 89 -7.94 -8.30 -0.68
C TRP A 89 -9.27 -8.87 -1.15
N ASP A 90 -9.55 -8.76 -2.44
CA ASP A 90 -10.74 -9.39 -2.99
C ASP A 90 -10.64 -10.90 -2.80
N ASN A 91 -11.73 -11.52 -2.34
CA ASN A 91 -11.87 -12.95 -2.51
C ASN A 91 -12.25 -13.17 -3.98
N ASP A 92 -11.31 -13.66 -4.79
CA ASP A 92 -11.57 -14.08 -6.16
C ASP A 92 -12.50 -15.31 -6.15
N VAL A 93 -13.79 -15.10 -5.85
CA VAL A 93 -14.83 -16.11 -5.97
C VAL A 93 -15.45 -15.92 -7.34
N LEU A 94 -15.36 -16.95 -8.18
CA LEU A 94 -16.06 -16.93 -9.46
C LEU A 94 -17.56 -16.87 -9.18
N LYS A 95 -18.30 -15.97 -9.85
CA LYS A 95 -19.77 -15.87 -9.70
C LYS A 95 -20.47 -17.22 -9.85
N GLU A 96 -19.90 -18.12 -10.65
CA GLU A 96 -20.36 -19.50 -10.88
C GLU A 96 -20.31 -20.38 -9.62
N GLN A 97 -19.42 -20.08 -8.67
CA GLN A 97 -19.28 -20.81 -7.40
C GLN A 97 -20.29 -20.35 -6.34
N LEU A 98 -20.94 -19.20 -6.51
CA LEU A 98 -21.91 -18.64 -5.57
C LEU A 98 -23.35 -19.15 -5.79
N GLY A 99 -23.56 -20.09 -6.72
CA GLY A 99 -24.86 -20.74 -6.93
C GLY A 99 -25.99 -19.80 -7.37
N GLY A 100 -25.66 -18.58 -7.81
CA GLY A 100 -26.64 -17.57 -8.19
C GLY A 100 -27.45 -17.98 -9.43
N ASP A 101 -28.77 -17.81 -9.34
CA ASP A 101 -29.71 -18.07 -10.42
C ASP A 101 -29.21 -17.45 -11.74
N LYS A 102 -29.04 -18.31 -12.75
CA LYS A 102 -28.82 -17.89 -14.12
C LYS A 102 -30.10 -17.19 -14.60
N GLN A 103 -30.22 -15.89 -14.36
CA GLN A 103 -31.12 -15.08 -15.19
C GLN A 103 -30.70 -15.33 -16.65
N PRO A 104 -31.63 -15.72 -17.53
CA PRO A 104 -31.28 -15.98 -18.91
C PRO A 104 -30.70 -14.68 -19.49
N ALA A 105 -29.41 -14.71 -19.83
CA ALA A 105 -28.77 -13.60 -20.49
C ALA A 105 -29.55 -13.30 -21.78
N ASP A 106 -30.01 -12.06 -21.93
CA ASP A 106 -30.68 -11.63 -23.15
C ASP A 106 -29.69 -11.77 -24.30
N LYS A 107 -29.96 -12.72 -25.21
CA LYS A 107 -29.05 -13.07 -26.31
C LYS A 107 -28.87 -11.93 -27.31
N ASN A 108 -29.70 -10.89 -27.23
CA ASN A 108 -29.67 -9.72 -28.08
C ASN A 108 -29.03 -8.49 -27.40
N ALA A 109 -28.67 -8.56 -26.12
CA ALA A 109 -27.95 -7.49 -25.46
C ALA A 109 -26.48 -7.51 -25.90
N GLU A 110 -25.94 -6.35 -26.28
CA GLU A 110 -24.49 -6.22 -26.45
C GLU A 110 -23.81 -6.54 -25.10
N PRO A 111 -22.73 -7.35 -25.10
CA PRO A 111 -22.00 -7.59 -23.88
C PRO A 111 -21.50 -6.25 -23.33
N PRO A 112 -21.58 -6.03 -22.01
CA PRO A 112 -21.08 -4.80 -21.42
C PRO A 112 -19.61 -4.61 -21.79
N ALA A 113 -19.22 -3.37 -22.08
CA ALA A 113 -17.82 -3.02 -22.30
C ALA A 113 -17.02 -3.38 -21.03
N PHE A 114 -15.92 -4.10 -21.20
CA PHE A 114 -15.05 -4.50 -20.11
C PHE A 114 -14.18 -3.30 -19.68
N GLU A 115 -14.27 -2.92 -18.42
CA GLU A 115 -13.53 -1.80 -17.84
C GLU A 115 -12.53 -2.27 -16.76
N LEU A 116 -11.56 -1.43 -16.40
CA LEU A 116 -10.53 -1.82 -15.42
C LEU A 116 -11.13 -2.17 -14.04
N LYS A 117 -12.19 -1.47 -13.64
CA LYS A 117 -12.96 -1.75 -12.42
C LYS A 117 -13.59 -3.14 -12.38
N ASP A 118 -13.72 -3.81 -13.52
CA ASP A 118 -14.25 -5.17 -13.62
C ASP A 118 -13.15 -6.23 -13.37
N ILE A 119 -11.88 -5.82 -13.28
CA ILE A 119 -10.73 -6.66 -12.97
C ILE A 119 -10.52 -6.72 -11.45
N SER A 120 -10.10 -7.88 -10.91
CA SER A 120 -9.81 -7.99 -9.48
C SER A 120 -8.62 -7.14 -9.04
N SER A 121 -8.65 -6.67 -7.78
CA SER A 121 -7.56 -5.89 -7.18
C SER A 121 -6.19 -6.58 -7.27
N THR A 122 -6.15 -7.92 -7.21
CA THR A 122 -4.94 -8.72 -7.42
C THR A 122 -4.32 -8.48 -8.79
N VAL A 123 -5.13 -8.56 -9.86
CA VAL A 123 -4.64 -8.37 -11.23
C VAL A 123 -4.31 -6.91 -11.49
N GLN A 124 -5.10 -5.99 -10.95
CA GLN A 124 -4.79 -4.56 -10.98
C GLN A 124 -3.39 -4.27 -10.39
N ASN A 125 -3.07 -4.81 -9.22
CA ASN A 125 -1.74 -4.63 -8.59
C ASN A 125 -0.60 -5.19 -9.44
N VAL A 126 -0.81 -6.31 -10.12
CA VAL A 126 0.19 -6.86 -11.06
C VAL A 126 0.41 -5.91 -12.24
N LEU A 127 -0.67 -5.39 -12.83
CA LEU A 127 -0.59 -4.43 -13.93
C LEU A 127 0.12 -3.15 -13.48
N LEU A 128 -0.24 -2.59 -12.32
CA LEU A 128 0.42 -1.42 -11.77
C LEU A 128 1.92 -1.64 -11.61
N LEU A 129 2.34 -2.72 -10.94
CA LEU A 129 3.75 -3.02 -10.73
C LEU A 129 4.49 -3.16 -12.06
N LYS A 130 3.88 -3.84 -13.04
CA LYS A 130 4.44 -3.99 -14.38
C LYS A 130 4.61 -2.63 -15.07
N GLU A 131 3.57 -1.82 -15.11
CA GLU A 131 3.58 -0.54 -15.84
C GLU A 131 4.52 0.48 -15.19
N LEU A 132 4.44 0.60 -13.87
CA LEU A 132 5.35 1.46 -13.13
C LEU A 132 6.81 1.00 -13.34
N HIS A 133 7.10 -0.31 -13.43
CA HIS A 133 8.48 -0.80 -13.60
C HIS A 133 9.02 -0.53 -15.01
N LEU A 134 8.14 -0.54 -16.02
CA LEU A 134 8.50 -0.14 -17.38
C LEU A 134 8.88 1.34 -17.45
N LEU A 135 8.20 2.19 -16.69
CA LEU A 135 8.46 3.63 -16.62
C LEU A 135 9.69 3.95 -15.76
N PHE A 136 9.82 3.24 -14.64
CA PHE A 136 10.84 3.44 -13.63
C PHE A 136 11.47 2.10 -13.27
N PRO A 137 12.64 1.75 -13.84
CA PRO A 137 13.28 0.46 -13.57
C PRO A 137 13.99 0.47 -12.20
N TRP A 138 13.21 0.57 -11.12
CA TRP A 138 13.71 0.54 -9.75
C TRP A 138 14.42 -0.80 -9.45
N LYS A 139 15.39 -0.75 -8.55
CA LYS A 139 16.22 -1.88 -8.16
C LYS A 139 15.67 -2.67 -6.98
N ARG A 140 14.85 -2.02 -6.14
CA ARG A 140 14.31 -2.60 -4.91
C ARG A 140 12.82 -2.35 -4.78
N LEU A 141 12.14 -3.35 -4.23
CA LEU A 141 10.70 -3.35 -4.01
C LEU A 141 10.43 -3.79 -2.56
N ALA A 142 9.56 -3.06 -1.87
CA ALA A 142 9.00 -3.45 -0.60
C ALA A 142 7.47 -3.36 -0.68
N ILE A 143 6.80 -4.39 -0.17
CA ILE A 143 5.34 -4.48 -0.18
C ILE A 143 4.85 -4.64 1.25
N GLY A 144 4.10 -3.64 1.73
CA GLY A 144 3.43 -3.63 3.01
C GLY A 144 1.98 -4.12 2.89
N LEU A 145 1.65 -5.22 3.55
CA LEU A 145 0.28 -5.69 3.70
C LEU A 145 -0.36 -4.92 4.85
N SER A 146 -1.22 -3.97 4.51
CA SER A 146 -1.86 -3.06 5.47
C SER A 146 -2.96 -3.75 6.27
N SER A 147 -3.36 -3.11 7.37
CA SER A 147 -4.32 -3.64 8.34
C SER A 147 -3.93 -5.01 8.89
N TRP A 148 -2.64 -5.22 9.13
CA TRP A 148 -2.10 -6.50 9.62
C TRP A 148 -2.73 -6.95 10.95
N ASP A 149 -3.12 -6.00 11.81
CA ASP A 149 -3.84 -6.23 13.06
C ASP A 149 -5.13 -7.06 12.88
N ARG A 150 -5.81 -6.94 11.73
CA ARG A 150 -7.01 -7.71 11.40
C ARG A 150 -6.71 -9.17 11.01
N TYR A 151 -5.48 -9.44 10.57
CA TYR A 151 -5.11 -10.69 9.91
C TYR A 151 -4.13 -11.54 10.72
N GLN A 152 -3.54 -10.99 11.77
CA GLN A 152 -2.54 -11.64 12.62
C GLN A 152 -3.00 -12.99 13.23
N ASP A 153 -4.30 -13.17 13.48
CA ASP A 153 -4.84 -14.41 14.04
C ASP A 153 -5.04 -15.51 12.96
N TYR A 154 -5.12 -15.11 11.69
CA TYR A 154 -5.38 -16.02 10.56
C TYR A 154 -4.11 -16.44 9.83
N TYR A 155 -3.07 -15.61 9.88
CA TYR A 155 -1.83 -15.81 9.15
C TYR A 155 -0.63 -15.59 10.05
N ARG A 156 0.31 -16.54 10.02
CA ARG A 156 1.55 -16.46 10.79
C ARG A 156 2.50 -15.41 10.23
N THR A 157 2.60 -15.32 8.90
CA THR A 157 3.53 -14.40 8.23
C THR A 157 2.84 -13.62 7.11
N PRO A 158 3.33 -12.43 6.75
CA PRO A 158 2.84 -11.67 5.61
C PRO A 158 2.94 -12.44 4.30
N ILE A 159 3.98 -13.27 4.14
CA ILE A 159 4.14 -14.13 2.98
C ILE A 159 2.99 -15.15 2.88
N ASP A 160 2.60 -15.76 3.99
CA ASP A 160 1.50 -16.73 4.01
C ASP A 160 0.16 -16.07 3.64
N MET A 161 -0.07 -14.86 4.14
CA MET A 161 -1.25 -14.07 3.77
C MET A 161 -1.27 -13.78 2.27
N LEU A 162 -0.17 -13.27 1.70
CA LEU A 162 -0.10 -12.94 0.29
C LEU A 162 -0.28 -14.18 -0.60
N LYS A 163 0.37 -15.30 -0.25
CA LYS A 163 0.21 -16.59 -0.94
C LYS A 163 -1.24 -17.08 -0.93
N SER A 164 -1.90 -16.96 0.22
CA SER A 164 -3.27 -17.45 0.40
C SER A 164 -4.31 -16.57 -0.29
N ARG A 165 -4.14 -15.25 -0.23
CA ARG A 165 -5.16 -14.30 -0.69
C ARG A 165 -4.98 -13.85 -2.12
N ALA A 166 -3.73 -13.71 -2.57
CA ALA A 166 -3.41 -13.21 -3.90
C ALA A 166 -2.28 -14.06 -4.51
N PRO A 167 -2.51 -15.38 -4.73
CA PRO A 167 -1.47 -16.29 -5.22
C PRO A 167 -0.88 -15.86 -6.57
N PHE A 168 -1.68 -15.23 -7.44
CA PHE A 168 -1.20 -14.70 -8.71
C PHE A 168 -0.19 -13.55 -8.51
N LEU A 169 -0.52 -12.58 -7.65
CA LEU A 169 0.39 -11.48 -7.29
C LEU A 169 1.65 -12.01 -6.59
N TYR A 170 1.51 -12.96 -5.67
CA TYR A 170 2.66 -13.60 -5.02
C TYR A 170 3.62 -14.21 -6.05
N ASN A 171 3.10 -15.00 -6.99
CA ASN A 171 3.90 -15.65 -8.02
C ASN A 171 4.57 -14.63 -8.94
N PHE A 172 3.85 -13.58 -9.34
CA PHE A 172 4.39 -12.51 -10.15
C PHE A 172 5.55 -11.80 -9.43
N VAL A 173 5.33 -11.34 -8.20
CA VAL A 173 6.34 -10.61 -7.41
C VAL A 173 7.57 -11.48 -7.17
N THR A 174 7.40 -12.73 -6.75
CA THR A 174 8.55 -13.60 -6.46
C THR A 174 9.33 -14.02 -7.69
N HIS A 175 8.69 -14.09 -8.86
CA HIS A 175 9.37 -14.41 -10.11
C HIS A 175 10.16 -13.21 -10.67
N TYR A 176 9.53 -12.05 -10.78
CA TYR A 176 10.12 -10.86 -11.41
C TYR A 176 10.92 -9.99 -10.45
N PHE A 177 10.61 -10.03 -9.16
CA PHE A 177 11.24 -9.24 -8.10
C PHE A 177 11.62 -10.15 -6.90
N PRO A 178 12.51 -11.13 -7.08
CA PRO A 178 12.78 -12.18 -6.08
C PRO A 178 13.32 -11.65 -4.75
N ASN A 179 13.93 -10.47 -4.74
CA ASN A 179 14.46 -9.83 -3.53
C ASN A 179 13.45 -8.89 -2.85
N THR A 180 12.15 -8.98 -3.16
CA THR A 180 11.14 -8.09 -2.57
C THR A 180 11.03 -8.28 -1.06
N TYR A 181 11.03 -7.18 -0.31
CA TYR A 181 10.74 -7.21 1.12
C TYR A 181 9.23 -7.16 1.37
N ILE A 182 8.64 -8.29 1.75
CA ILE A 182 7.20 -8.41 2.03
C ILE A 182 7.01 -8.37 3.55
N PHE A 183 6.23 -7.41 4.02
CA PHE A 183 6.00 -7.19 5.46
C PHE A 183 4.53 -6.86 5.72
N GLY A 184 4.06 -7.10 6.94
CA GLY A 184 2.76 -6.66 7.43
C GLY A 184 2.91 -5.31 8.11
N VAL A 185 1.90 -4.44 8.00
CA VAL A 185 1.87 -3.15 8.70
C VAL A 185 0.51 -2.91 9.33
N SER A 186 0.53 -2.45 10.57
CA SER A 186 -0.63 -1.86 11.22
C SER A 186 -0.30 -0.42 11.57
N ALA A 187 -0.80 0.51 10.76
CA ALA A 187 -0.59 1.95 10.97
C ALA A 187 -1.47 2.52 12.09
N GLN A 188 -2.67 1.95 12.26
CA GLN A 188 -3.64 2.39 13.27
C GLN A 188 -3.50 1.62 14.58
N GLY A 189 -2.88 0.44 14.55
CA GLY A 189 -2.70 -0.47 15.68
C GLY A 189 -3.90 -1.36 15.98
N ASP A 190 -5.11 -0.93 15.59
CA ASP A 190 -6.38 -1.64 15.66
C ASP A 190 -7.47 -0.81 14.93
N GLU A 191 -8.64 -1.40 14.70
CA GLU A 191 -9.82 -0.68 14.20
C GLU A 191 -10.38 0.27 15.25
N TYR A 192 -10.61 1.55 14.92
CA TYR A 192 -11.11 2.52 15.91
C TYR A 192 -12.56 2.24 16.31
N ASN A 193 -12.73 1.78 17.55
CA ASN A 193 -14.04 1.59 18.17
C ASN A 193 -14.02 2.14 19.61
N LYS A 194 -15.20 2.21 20.25
CA LYS A 194 -15.30 2.77 21.61
C LYS A 194 -14.61 1.90 22.67
N GLU A 195 -14.50 0.60 22.43
CA GLU A 195 -14.06 -0.39 23.40
C GLU A 195 -12.52 -0.41 23.52
N ASN A 196 -11.81 -0.21 22.40
CA ASN A 196 -10.34 -0.25 22.37
C ASN A 196 -9.66 1.13 22.50
N LYS A 197 -10.43 2.22 22.61
CA LYS A 197 -9.90 3.60 22.67
C LYS A 197 -8.82 3.79 23.74
N ASN A 198 -9.06 3.34 24.98
CA ASN A 198 -8.08 3.50 26.06
C ASN A 198 -6.79 2.72 25.81
N SER A 199 -6.90 1.50 25.24
CA SER A 199 -5.76 0.68 24.85
C SER A 199 -4.95 1.34 23.75
N LEU A 200 -5.60 1.93 22.74
CA LEU A 200 -4.92 2.65 21.66
C LEU A 200 -4.21 3.92 22.13
N ILE A 201 -4.78 4.66 23.08
CA ILE A 201 -4.13 5.81 23.70
C ILE A 201 -2.87 5.36 24.46
N GLU A 202 -2.99 4.33 25.32
CA GLU A 202 -1.85 3.79 26.07
C GLU A 202 -0.72 3.30 25.13
N LYS A 203 -1.08 2.61 24.05
CA LYS A 203 -0.12 2.18 23.02
C LYS A 203 0.54 3.38 22.32
N THR A 204 -0.20 4.47 22.10
CA THR A 204 0.33 5.71 21.50
C THR A 204 1.39 6.33 22.41
N GLU A 205 1.10 6.47 23.70
CA GLU A 205 2.04 7.01 24.70
C GLU A 205 3.31 6.16 24.83
N LYS A 206 3.18 4.84 24.67
CA LYS A 206 4.32 3.90 24.70
C LYS A 206 5.07 3.80 23.37
N GLY A 207 4.62 4.45 22.30
CA GLY A 207 5.20 4.31 20.96
C GLY A 207 5.04 2.90 20.37
N THR A 208 4.00 2.17 20.76
CA THR A 208 3.75 0.76 20.38
C THR A 208 2.43 0.56 19.64
N ARG A 209 1.78 1.65 19.23
CA ARG A 209 0.51 1.61 18.50
C ARG A 209 0.71 1.13 17.06
N ALA A 210 1.55 1.82 16.30
CA ALA A 210 1.89 1.41 14.96
C ALA A 210 3.01 0.39 14.99
N PHE A 211 2.90 -0.66 14.19
CA PHE A 211 3.90 -1.71 14.14
C PHE A 211 3.98 -2.33 12.75
N ILE A 212 5.08 -3.04 12.51
CA ILE A 212 5.27 -3.89 11.35
C ILE A 212 5.58 -5.32 11.78
N VAL A 213 5.35 -6.26 10.88
CA VAL A 213 5.69 -7.66 11.04
C VAL A 213 6.54 -8.07 9.84
N ASP A 214 7.74 -8.57 10.07
CA ASP A 214 8.64 -8.99 8.99
C ASP A 214 8.19 -10.31 8.33
N TYR A 215 8.97 -10.74 7.34
CA TYR A 215 8.69 -11.96 6.58
C TYR A 215 8.76 -13.25 7.43
N GLU A 216 9.40 -13.21 8.60
CA GLU A 216 9.47 -14.34 9.54
C GLU A 216 8.31 -14.33 10.56
N GLY A 217 7.46 -13.30 10.52
CA GLY A 217 6.37 -13.13 11.47
C GLY A 217 6.78 -12.41 12.76
N LYS A 218 7.97 -11.80 12.81
CA LYS A 218 8.43 -11.07 13.99
C LYS A 218 7.94 -9.63 13.96
N GLN A 219 7.30 -9.21 15.04
CA GLN A 219 6.82 -7.84 15.22
C GLN A 219 7.95 -6.88 15.60
N SER A 220 7.89 -5.68 15.04
CA SER A 220 8.76 -4.55 15.37
C SER A 220 7.94 -3.25 15.41
N TYR A 221 8.32 -2.33 16.31
CA TYR A 221 7.79 -0.97 16.36
C TYR A 221 8.66 0.02 15.57
N ASP A 222 9.78 -0.44 15.01
CA ASP A 222 10.60 0.35 14.10
C ASP A 222 10.00 0.33 12.69
N LEU A 223 9.24 1.38 12.37
CA LEU A 223 8.60 1.56 11.07
C LEU A 223 9.61 1.88 9.94
N THR A 224 10.89 2.12 10.26
CA THR A 224 11.92 2.45 9.28
C THR A 224 12.54 1.22 8.61
N LEU A 225 12.26 0.01 9.09
CA LEU A 225 12.85 -1.21 8.52
C LEU A 225 12.60 -1.40 7.01
N PRO A 226 11.39 -1.16 6.46
CA PRO A 226 11.18 -1.22 5.01
C PRO A 226 12.02 -0.20 4.25
N LEU A 227 12.16 1.01 4.79
CA LEU A 227 12.98 2.07 4.19
C LEU A 227 14.46 1.68 4.22
N ASN A 228 14.95 1.15 5.34
CA ASN A 228 16.31 0.65 5.47
C ASN A 228 16.60 -0.45 4.44
N PHE A 229 15.65 -1.35 4.19
CA PHE A 229 15.77 -2.36 3.14
C PHE A 229 15.89 -1.72 1.74
N LEU A 230 15.05 -0.72 1.42
CA LEU A 230 15.00 -0.08 0.11
C LEU A 230 16.24 0.74 -0.22
N ILE A 231 16.90 1.32 0.78
CA ILE A 231 18.11 2.15 0.59
C ILE A 231 19.42 1.40 0.84
N SER A 232 19.36 0.14 1.26
CA SER A 232 20.57 -0.68 1.40
C SER A 232 21.07 -1.11 0.02
N ASP A 233 22.38 -1.29 -0.12
CA ASP A 233 22.98 -1.73 -1.39
C ASP A 233 22.87 -3.24 -1.59
#